data_AF-A0A9E4V5E3-F1
#
_entry.id   AF-A0A9E4V5E3-F1
#
_cell.length_a   1.000
_cell.length_b   1.000
_cell.length_c   1.000
_cell.angle_alpha   90.00
_cell.angle_beta   90.00
_cell.angle_gamma   90.00
#
_symmetry.space_group_name_H-M   'P 1'
#
loop_
_entity.id
_entity.type
_entity.pdbx_description
1 polymer ?
#
loop_
_entity_poly.entity_id
_entity_poly.type
_entity_poly.pdbx_seq_one_letter_code
_entity_poly.pdbx_strand_id
1 'polypeptide(L)'
;MARCAAYGNEGKVTLSDASWPRLQGELRVSSETVNTTVAYEPDFVYLVSRNIEDFHRAIAEDREPAASGTHGLKLVQLTEGMVESAKTRRTVKLEPLP
;
A
#
# COMPACT_ATOMS: atom_id res chain seq x y z
N MET A 1 14.36 -8.44 -5.77
CA MET A 1 12.88 -8.39 -5.72
C MET A 1 12.45 -8.03 -4.31
N ALA A 2 11.56 -7.05 -4.14
CA ALA A 2 11.07 -6.68 -2.82
C ALA A 2 10.00 -7.67 -2.34
N ARG A 3 10.00 -7.95 -1.04
CA ARG A 3 9.03 -8.81 -0.36
C ARG A 3 8.49 -8.04 0.83
N CYS A 4 7.17 -8.02 0.96
CA CYS A 4 6.49 -7.45 2.12
C CYS A 4 5.82 -8.57 2.90
N ALA A 5 5.79 -8.46 4.22
CA ALA A 5 5.05 -9.37 5.08
C ALA A 5 4.31 -8.57 6.16
N ALA A 6 3.04 -8.91 6.36
CA ALA A 6 2.25 -8.45 7.49
C ALA A 6 1.99 -9.65 8.41
N TYR A 7 2.20 -9.46 9.70
CA TYR A 7 1.99 -10.49 10.73
C TYR A 7 0.82 -10.08 11.61
N GLY A 8 -0.13 -10.99 11.78
CA GLY A 8 -1.18 -10.92 12.78
C GLY A 8 -0.94 -11.94 13.89
N ASN A 9 -1.81 -11.92 14.90
CA ASN A 9 -1.83 -12.90 15.98
C ASN A 9 -2.05 -14.35 15.48
N GLU A 10 -2.84 -14.51 14.42
CA GLU A 10 -3.31 -15.82 13.93
C GLU A 10 -2.71 -16.22 12.58
N GLY A 11 -1.77 -15.44 12.05
CA GLY A 11 -1.18 -15.75 10.76
C GLY A 11 -0.33 -14.65 10.17
N LYS A 12 0.06 -14.85 8.91
CA LYS A 12 0.82 -13.89 8.13
C LYS A 12 0.36 -13.84 6.69
N VAL A 13 0.45 -12.65 6.12
CA VAL A 13 0.31 -12.42 4.69
C VAL A 13 1.67 -12.02 4.14
N THR A 14 2.10 -12.68 3.08
CA THR A 14 3.33 -12.35 2.34
C THR A 14 2.97 -11.94 0.94
N LEU A 15 3.56 -10.85 0.48
CA LEU A 15 3.54 -10.43 -0.90
C LEU A 15 4.97 -10.44 -1.46
N SER A 16 5.21 -11.23 -2.51
CA SER A 16 6.52 -11.38 -3.15
C SER A 16 6.48 -10.81 -4.56
N ASP A 17 7.50 -10.03 -4.93
CA ASP A 17 7.68 -9.45 -6.26
C ASP A 17 6.56 -8.52 -6.75
N ALA A 18 5.81 -7.89 -5.85
CA ALA A 18 4.66 -7.04 -6.22
C ALA A 18 4.85 -5.55 -5.87
N SER A 19 6.09 -5.07 -5.74
CA SER A 19 6.39 -3.68 -5.32
C SER A 19 6.44 -2.66 -6.46
N TRP A 20 6.07 -3.06 -7.68
CA TRP A 20 6.09 -2.22 -8.87
C TRP A 20 4.68 -1.74 -9.19
N PRO A 21 4.48 -0.69 -10.02
CA PRO A 21 3.17 -0.24 -10.47
C PRO A 21 2.49 -1.23 -11.45
N ARG A 22 2.75 -2.53 -11.29
CA ARG A 22 2.32 -3.64 -12.12
C ARG A 22 1.75 -4.71 -11.22
N LEU A 23 0.68 -5.36 -11.64
CA LEU A 23 0.19 -6.55 -10.95
C LEU A 23 1.05 -7.73 -11.40
N GLN A 24 1.80 -8.32 -10.47
CA GLN A 24 2.60 -9.51 -10.71
C GLN A 24 2.98 -10.13 -9.36
N GLY A 25 3.67 -11.25 -9.42
CA GLY A 25 4.23 -11.90 -8.23
C GLY A 25 3.19 -12.76 -7.54
N GLU A 26 3.28 -12.83 -6.21
CA GLU A 26 2.56 -13.85 -5.46
C GLU A 26 2.12 -13.35 -4.08
N LEU A 27 0.85 -13.58 -3.77
CA LEU A 27 0.27 -13.41 -2.45
C LEU A 27 0.18 -14.78 -1.77
N ARG A 28 0.76 -14.90 -0.57
CA ARG A 28 0.59 -16.06 0.30
C ARG A 28 -0.08 -15.66 1.59
N VAL A 29 -1.14 -16.37 1.96
CA VAL A 29 -1.80 -16.26 3.27
C VAL A 29 -1.58 -17.56 4.01
N SER A 30 -1.07 -17.47 5.23
CA SER A 30 -0.80 -18.62 6.10
C SER A 30 -1.38 -18.34 7.48
N SER A 31 -2.43 -19.08 7.84
CA SER A 31 -3.14 -19.07 9.12
C SER A 31 -3.75 -20.46 9.37
N GLU A 32 -4.34 -20.68 10.54
CA GLU A 32 -5.05 -21.94 10.84
C GLU A 32 -6.30 -22.13 9.98
N THR A 33 -7.02 -21.05 9.67
CA THR A 33 -8.31 -21.10 8.95
C THR A 33 -8.16 -20.92 7.44
N VAL A 34 -7.12 -20.21 7.00
CA VAL A 34 -6.84 -19.92 5.59
C VAL A 34 -5.37 -20.20 5.27
N ASN A 35 -5.14 -21.07 4.30
CA ASN A 35 -3.82 -21.35 3.74
C ASN A 35 -3.91 -21.37 2.22
N THR A 36 -3.62 -20.23 1.59
CA THR A 36 -3.78 -20.06 0.14
C THR A 36 -2.60 -19.33 -0.46
N THR A 37 -2.35 -19.63 -1.73
CA THR A 37 -1.35 -18.97 -2.56
C THR A 37 -2.01 -18.55 -3.85
N VAL A 38 -1.85 -17.28 -4.21
CA VAL A 38 -2.34 -16.69 -5.45
C VAL A 38 -1.15 -16.14 -6.21
N ALA A 39 -0.88 -16.70 -7.39
CA ALA A 39 0.06 -16.13 -8.35
C ALA A 39 -0.69 -15.15 -9.26
N TYR A 40 -0.08 -14.00 -9.52
CA TYR A 40 -0.62 -12.99 -10.42
C TYR A 40 0.14 -12.99 -11.73
N GLU A 41 -0.59 -13.15 -12.83
CA GLU A 41 -0.05 -12.94 -14.16
C GLU A 41 0.37 -11.47 -14.35
N PRO A 42 1.52 -11.19 -15.00
CA PRO A 42 1.98 -9.82 -15.19
C PRO A 42 0.99 -8.96 -15.99
N ASP A 43 0.45 -7.94 -15.34
CA ASP A 43 -0.25 -6.82 -15.97
C ASP A 43 0.54 -5.53 -15.69
N PHE A 44 1.16 -5.03 -16.76
CA PHE A 44 2.12 -3.93 -16.72
C PHE A 44 1.48 -2.55 -16.54
N VAL A 45 0.15 -2.45 -16.66
CA VAL A 45 -0.59 -1.18 -16.53
C VAL A 45 -1.66 -1.21 -15.44
N TYR A 46 -1.91 -2.38 -14.83
CA TYR A 46 -2.98 -2.61 -13.86
C TYR A 46 -3.17 -1.49 -12.83
N LEU A 47 -2.12 -1.13 -12.07
CA LEU A 47 -2.25 -0.15 -10.99
C LEU A 47 -2.50 1.27 -11.52
N VAL A 48 -1.98 1.60 -12.70
CA VAL A 48 -2.25 2.90 -13.35
C VAL A 48 -3.71 2.95 -13.80
N SER A 49 -4.18 1.93 -14.53
CA SER A 49 -5.58 1.84 -14.98
C SER A 49 -6.54 1.87 -13.80
N ARG A 50 -6.27 1.07 -12.76
CA ARG A 50 -7.09 1.02 -11.54
C ARG A 50 -7.24 2.38 -10.87
N ASN A 51 -6.16 3.16 -10.77
CA ASN A 51 -6.21 4.49 -10.14
C ASN A 51 -6.98 5.50 -10.99
N ILE A 52 -6.80 5.48 -12.31
CA ILE A 52 -7.53 6.38 -13.24
C ILE A 52 -9.02 6.05 -13.23
N GLU A 53 -9.38 4.77 -13.32
CA GLU A 53 -10.77 4.32 -13.30
C GLU A 53 -11.45 4.61 -11.96
N ASP A 54 -10.72 4.45 -10.84
CA ASP A 54 -11.28 4.80 -9.53
C ASP A 54 -11.55 6.30 -9.40
N PHE A 55 -10.64 7.14 -9.88
CA PHE A 55 -10.82 8.58 -9.89
C PHE A 55 -12.00 9.00 -10.77
N HIS A 56 -12.12 8.43 -11.98
CA HIS A 56 -13.27 8.68 -12.85
C HIS A 56 -14.58 8.29 -12.18
N ARG A 57 -14.63 7.08 -11.60
CA ARG A 57 -15.83 6.57 -10.92
C ARG A 57 -16.17 7.41 -9.69
N ALA A 58 -15.17 7.90 -8.95
CA ALA A 58 -15.37 8.79 -7.80
C ALA A 58 -16.10 10.08 -8.19
N ILE A 59 -15.76 10.67 -9.34
CA ILE A 59 -16.47 11.82 -9.89
C ILE A 59 -17.91 11.47 -10.26
N ALA A 60 -18.12 10.35 -10.96
CA ALA A 60 -19.44 9.95 -11.44
C ALA A 60 -20.41 9.59 -10.30
N GLU A 61 -19.88 9.05 -9.20
CA GLU A 61 -20.65 8.55 -8.06
C GLU A 61 -20.71 9.54 -6.88
N ASP A 62 -20.12 10.73 -7.02
CA ASP A 62 -20.00 11.73 -5.94
C ASP A 62 -19.44 11.14 -4.62
N ARG A 63 -18.28 10.48 -4.74
CA ARG A 63 -17.57 9.89 -3.60
C ARG A 63 -16.09 10.27 -3.61
N GLU A 64 -15.43 10.07 -2.47
CA GLU A 64 -13.98 10.16 -2.41
C GLU A 64 -13.31 9.01 -3.19
N PRO A 65 -12.20 9.30 -3.92
CA PRO A 65 -11.37 8.25 -4.49
C PRO A 65 -10.62 7.51 -3.38
N ALA A 66 -10.21 6.27 -3.64
CA ALA A 66 -9.42 5.48 -2.71
C ALA A 66 -8.08 6.16 -2.34
N ALA A 67 -7.53 6.97 -3.25
CA ALA A 67 -6.33 7.77 -3.04
C ALA A 67 -6.62 9.26 -3.29
N SER A 68 -7.00 9.98 -2.24
CA SER A 68 -7.21 11.43 -2.27
C SER A 68 -5.94 12.24 -1.95
N GLY A 69 -6.03 13.57 -2.05
CA GLY A 69 -4.93 14.48 -1.74
C GLY A 69 -4.46 14.41 -0.28
N THR A 70 -5.34 14.09 0.68
CA THR A 70 -4.96 13.98 2.10
C THR A 70 -4.06 12.78 2.36
N HIS A 71 -4.24 11.67 1.63
CA HIS A 71 -3.30 10.55 1.67
C HIS A 71 -1.92 10.95 1.16
N GLY A 72 -1.86 11.72 0.08
CA GLY A 72 -0.60 12.28 -0.44
C GLY A 72 0.10 13.20 0.56
N LEU A 73 -0.66 14.10 1.19
CA LEU A 73 -0.13 14.99 2.23
C LEU A 73 0.39 14.20 3.44
N LYS A 74 -0.31 13.13 3.86
CA LYS A 74 0.15 12.29 4.97
C LYS A 74 1.45 11.57 4.65
N LEU A 75 1.61 11.11 3.40
CA LEU A 75 2.84 10.48 2.94
C LEU A 75 4.04 11.44 2.97
N VAL A 76 3.84 12.70 2.59
CA VAL A 76 4.86 13.76 2.73
C VAL A 76 5.26 13.94 4.18
N GLN A 77 4.28 14.12 5.08
CA GLN A 77 4.53 14.29 6.51
C GLN A 77 5.29 13.09 7.11
N LEU A 78 4.93 11.86 6.72
CA LEU A 78 5.63 10.65 7.13
C LEU A 78 7.08 10.64 6.63
N THR A 79 7.30 11.00 5.37
CA THR A 79 8.64 11.01 4.75
C THR A 79 9.54 12.04 5.43
N GLU A 80 9.02 13.23 5.71
CA GLU A 80 9.75 14.27 6.46
C GLU A 80 10.09 13.80 7.88
N GLY A 81 9.13 13.18 8.58
CA GLY A 81 9.37 12.60 9.91
C GLY A 81 10.42 11.49 9.91
N MET A 82 10.45 10.64 8.86
CA MET A 82 11.49 9.62 8.69
C MET A 82 12.87 10.25 8.50
N VAL A 83 12.98 11.29 7.66
CA VAL A 83 14.22 12.03 7.43
C VAL A 83 14.72 12.70 8.72
N GLU A 84 13.82 13.33 9.47
CA GLU A 84 14.16 14.01 10.72
C GLU A 84 14.57 13.02 11.82
N SER A 85 13.86 11.90 11.94
CA SER A 85 14.21 10.81 12.86
C SER A 85 15.60 10.26 12.55
N ALA A 86 15.93 10.04 11.27
CA ALA A 86 17.25 9.57 10.85
C ALA A 86 18.36 10.57 11.18
N LYS A 87 18.12 11.88 11.01
CA LYS A 87 19.09 12.94 11.33
C LYS A 87 19.36 13.05 12.83
N THR A 88 18.31 13.01 13.64
CA THR A 88 18.40 13.29 15.08
C THR A 88 18.60 12.05 15.94
N ARG A 89 18.34 10.86 15.39
CA ARG A 89 18.25 9.58 16.11
C ARG A 89 17.22 9.62 17.24
N ARG A 90 16.16 10.38 17.06
CA ARG A 90 15.04 10.50 18.01
C ARG A 90 13.74 10.14 17.34
N THR A 91 12.80 9.62 18.12
CA THR A 91 11.43 9.41 17.67
C THR A 91 10.79 10.76 17.33
N VAL A 92 10.17 10.83 16.16
CA VAL A 92 9.39 11.98 15.70
C VAL A 92 7.90 11.62 15.79
N LYS A 93 7.12 12.42 16.51
CA LYS A 93 5.67 12.27 16.57
C LYS A 93 5.05 12.96 15.34
N LEU A 94 4.23 12.24 14.59
CA LEU A 94 3.46 12.80 13.48
C LEU A 94 2.14 13.35 14.01
N GLU A 95 1.89 14.64 13.80
CA GLU A 95 0.63 15.25 14.19
C GLU A 95 -0.50 14.88 13.20
N PRO A 96 -1.78 14.92 13.63
CA PRO A 96 -2.93 14.75 12.74
C PRO A 96 -2.90 15.79 11.60
N LEU A 97 -3.44 15.42 10.44
CA LEU A 97 -3.70 16.40 9.40
C LEU A 97 -4.94 17.24 9.77
N PRO A 98 -5.01 18.50 9.32
CA PRO A 98 -6.20 19.34 9.49
C PRO A 98 -7.45 18.75 8.86
#